data_AF-A0A2P9BVP8-F1
#
_entry.id   AF-A0A2P9BVP8-F1
#
_cell.length_a   1.000
_cell.length_b   1.000
_cell.length_c   1.000
_cell.angle_alpha   90.00
_cell.angle_beta   90.00
_cell.angle_gamma   90.00
#
_symmetry.space_group_name_H-M   'P 1'
#
loop_
_entity.id
_entity.type
_entity.pdbx_description
1 polymer ?
#
loop_
_entity_poly.entity_id
_entity_poly.type
_entity_poly.pdbx_seq_one_letter_code
_entity_poly.pdbx_strand_id
1 'polypeptide(L)'
;MVFGSPFSDTYPSFIWKSLKKSRKGKDIFNPFFYALNKTKIYDHILKYNARYWLFVVTTGCITSYFWGVWFNNQWKRINKGKLYIDCPYKYPEEED
;
A
#
# COMPACT_ATOMS: atom_id res chain seq x y z
N MET A 1 15.86 -25.83 32.46
CA MET A 1 16.00 -25.10 31.17
C MET A 1 14.61 -24.91 30.60
N VAL A 2 14.14 -23.66 30.45
CA VAL A 2 12.86 -23.38 29.78
C VAL A 2 13.19 -23.06 28.32
N PHE A 3 13.16 -24.10 27.48
CA PHE A 3 13.39 -23.97 26.04
C PHE A 3 12.15 -23.29 25.43
N GLY A 4 12.32 -22.12 24.79
CA GLY A 4 11.25 -21.47 24.02
C GLY A 4 10.75 -20.11 24.52
N SER A 5 11.26 -19.56 25.62
CA SER A 5 10.98 -18.17 26.01
C SER A 5 11.89 -17.20 25.23
N PRO A 6 11.36 -16.26 24.42
CA PRO A 6 12.18 -15.28 23.69
C PRO A 6 12.72 -14.15 24.57
N PHE A 7 12.38 -14.15 25.86
CA PHE A 7 12.80 -13.16 26.87
C PHE A 7 13.61 -13.79 28.01
N SER A 8 14.17 -14.99 27.81
CA SER A 8 15.01 -15.64 28.81
C SER A 8 16.43 -15.05 28.81
N ASP A 9 16.87 -14.48 29.92
CA ASP A 9 18.22 -13.90 30.06
C ASP A 9 19.36 -14.95 30.10
N THR A 10 19.02 -16.23 30.05
CA THR A 10 19.97 -17.36 30.15
C THR A 10 20.56 -17.81 28.80
N TYR A 11 20.29 -17.12 27.69
CA TYR A 11 20.87 -17.51 26.40
C TYR A 11 22.37 -17.18 26.32
N PRO A 12 23.20 -18.10 25.76
CA PRO A 12 24.61 -17.86 25.50
C PRO A 12 24.88 -16.60 24.66
N SER A 13 26.00 -15.93 24.94
CA SER A 13 26.37 -14.64 24.34
C SER A 13 26.50 -14.65 22.80
N PHE A 14 26.77 -15.81 22.19
CA PHE A 14 26.83 -15.95 20.73
C PHE A 14 25.45 -15.80 20.05
N ILE A 15 24.37 -16.23 20.72
CA ILE A 15 23.00 -16.10 20.23
C ILE A 15 22.62 -14.61 20.21
N TRP A 16 22.94 -13.87 21.26
CA TRP A 16 22.74 -12.42 21.32
C TRP A 16 23.58 -11.64 20.29
N LYS A 17 24.83 -12.06 20.02
CA LYS A 17 25.64 -11.49 18.94
C LYS A 17 25.02 -11.73 17.57
N SER A 18 24.47 -12.92 17.33
CA SER A 18 23.74 -13.26 16.09
C SER A 18 22.45 -12.45 15.94
N LEU A 19 21.65 -12.34 17.00
CA LEU A 19 20.42 -11.52 17.05
C LEU A 19 20.72 -10.03 16.83
N LYS A 20 21.79 -9.49 17.39
CA LYS A 20 22.24 -8.10 17.16
C LYS A 20 22.67 -7.83 15.72
N LYS A 21 23.08 -8.88 14.98
CA LYS A 21 23.38 -8.80 13.54
C LYS A 21 22.13 -8.83 12.66
N SER A 22 20.93 -9.02 13.24
CA SER A 22 19.66 -9.02 12.51
C SER A 22 19.40 -7.67 11.82
N ARG A 23 18.83 -7.74 10.61
CA ARG A 23 18.34 -6.56 9.85
C ARG A 23 17.01 -6.01 10.37
N LYS A 24 16.44 -6.63 11.41
CA LYS A 24 15.20 -6.17 12.07
C LYS A 24 15.36 -4.72 12.51
N GLY A 25 14.55 -3.83 11.94
CA GLY A 25 14.59 -2.40 12.26
C GLY A 25 15.45 -1.51 11.36
N LYS A 26 16.25 -2.08 10.46
CA LYS A 26 17.20 -1.34 9.59
C LYS A 26 16.71 -1.15 8.15
N ASP A 27 15.46 -1.52 7.88
CA ASP A 27 14.87 -1.38 6.56
C ASP A 27 14.32 0.04 6.35
N ILE A 28 14.44 0.57 5.13
CA ILE A 28 13.92 1.91 4.79
C ILE A 28 12.39 1.95 4.97
N PHE A 29 11.74 0.79 4.78
CA PHE A 29 10.31 0.62 5.01
C PHE A 29 9.95 0.24 6.45
N ASN A 30 10.92 0.17 7.37
CA ASN A 30 10.65 -0.20 8.76
C ASN A 30 9.62 0.72 9.47
N PRO A 31 9.63 2.06 9.27
CA PRO A 31 8.58 2.92 9.82
C PRO A 31 7.18 2.59 9.28
N PHE A 32 7.09 2.23 8.00
CA PHE A 32 5.84 1.80 7.37
C PHE A 32 5.34 0.48 7.96
N PHE A 33 6.21 -0.54 8.06
CA PHE A 33 5.84 -1.81 8.66
C PHE A 33 5.52 -1.69 10.15
N TYR A 34 6.18 -0.79 10.88
CA TYR A 34 5.84 -0.50 12.27
C TYR A 34 4.45 0.13 12.39
N ALA A 35 4.12 1.12 11.54
CA ALA A 35 2.80 1.72 11.51
C ALA A 35 1.71 0.71 11.12
N LEU A 36 1.95 -0.12 10.10
CA LEU A 36 1.03 -1.19 9.69
C LEU A 36 0.85 -2.26 10.78
N ASN A 37 1.89 -2.62 11.52
CA ASN A 37 1.74 -3.56 12.62
C ASN A 37 0.97 -2.92 13.80
N LYS A 38 1.11 -1.61 14.02
CA LYS A 38 0.37 -0.86 15.03
C LYS A 38 -1.14 -0.85 14.77
N THR A 39 -1.58 -0.87 13.50
CA THR A 39 -3.01 -0.91 13.17
C THR A 39 -3.65 -2.28 13.47
N LYS A 40 -2.85 -3.31 13.79
CA LYS A 40 -3.33 -4.67 14.10
C LYS A 40 -4.28 -5.24 13.04
N ILE A 41 -4.10 -4.85 11.78
CA ILE A 41 -4.92 -5.31 10.65
C ILE A 41 -4.97 -6.85 10.59
N TYR A 42 -3.87 -7.50 10.96
CA TYR A 42 -3.83 -8.96 11.03
C TYR A 42 -4.88 -9.54 11.98
N ASP A 43 -4.93 -9.04 13.21
CA ASP A 43 -5.85 -9.56 14.24
C ASP A 43 -7.31 -9.23 13.92
N HIS A 44 -7.57 -8.06 13.34
CA HIS A 44 -8.93 -7.60 13.09
C HIS A 44 -9.54 -8.14 11.79
N ILE A 45 -8.72 -8.27 10.75
CA ILE A 45 -9.17 -8.49 9.37
C ILE A 45 -8.59 -9.76 8.77
N LEU A 46 -7.27 -9.95 8.80
CA LEU A 46 -6.61 -11.03 8.05
C LEU A 46 -6.75 -12.42 8.72
N LYS A 47 -7.00 -12.48 10.03
CA LYS A 47 -7.13 -13.75 10.78
C LYS A 47 -8.39 -14.55 10.42
N TYR A 48 -9.47 -13.88 10.01
CA TYR A 48 -10.77 -14.50 9.75
C TYR A 48 -11.09 -14.50 8.26
N ASN A 49 -11.34 -15.68 7.67
CA ASN A 49 -11.45 -15.85 6.22
C ASN A 49 -12.53 -14.95 5.56
N ALA A 50 -13.71 -14.84 6.17
CA ALA A 50 -14.78 -13.98 5.64
C ALA A 50 -14.43 -12.47 5.67
N ARG A 51 -13.78 -12.01 6.75
CA ARG A 51 -13.36 -10.60 6.87
C ARG A 51 -12.19 -10.28 5.95
N TYR A 52 -11.26 -11.23 5.82
CA TYR A 52 -10.18 -11.17 4.85
C TYR A 52 -10.73 -11.02 3.43
N TRP A 53 -11.66 -11.88 3.03
CA TRP A 53 -12.25 -11.85 1.69
C TRP A 53 -12.95 -10.51 1.41
N LEU A 54 -13.79 -10.04 2.33
CA LEU A 54 -14.48 -8.75 2.19
C LEU A 54 -13.48 -7.60 2.09
N PHE A 55 -12.45 -7.59 2.93
CA PHE A 55 -11.41 -6.57 2.90
C PHE A 55 -10.63 -6.56 1.58
N VAL A 56 -10.26 -7.73 1.05
CA VAL A 56 -9.54 -7.83 -0.22
C VAL A 56 -10.41 -7.34 -1.37
N VAL A 57 -11.67 -7.77 -1.45
CA VAL A 57 -12.59 -7.36 -2.53
C VAL A 57 -12.87 -5.87 -2.47
N THR A 58 -13.22 -5.33 -1.29
CA THR A 58 -13.54 -3.90 -1.12
C THR A 58 -12.32 -3.02 -1.39
N THR A 59 -11.16 -3.37 -0.84
CA THR A 59 -9.91 -2.63 -1.09
C THR A 59 -9.51 -2.72 -2.57
N GLY A 60 -9.67 -3.90 -3.20
CA GLY A 60 -9.42 -4.08 -4.64
C GLY A 60 -10.26 -3.14 -5.48
N CYS A 61 -11.59 -3.12 -5.29
CA CYS A 61 -12.48 -2.23 -6.03
C CYS A 61 -12.14 -0.74 -5.84
N ILE A 62 -11.91 -0.32 -4.59
CA ILE A 62 -11.59 1.08 -4.26
C ILE A 62 -10.26 1.48 -4.90
N THR A 63 -9.23 0.65 -4.74
CA THR A 63 -7.89 0.96 -5.28
C THR A 63 -7.90 0.97 -6.80
N SER A 64 -8.57 0.03 -7.47
CA SER A 64 -8.72 0.03 -8.93
C SER A 64 -9.40 1.29 -9.44
N TYR A 65 -10.50 1.72 -8.81
CA TYR A 65 -11.19 2.95 -9.18
C TYR A 65 -10.30 4.18 -8.97
N PHE A 66 -9.67 4.29 -7.80
CA PHE A 66 -8.79 5.41 -7.47
C PHE A 66 -7.63 5.52 -8.46
N TRP A 67 -6.93 4.42 -8.75
CA TRP A 67 -5.82 4.42 -9.70
C TRP A 67 -6.28 4.74 -11.11
N GLY A 68 -7.43 4.21 -11.54
CA GLY A 68 -8.02 4.55 -12.83
C GLY A 68 -8.27 6.05 -12.99
N VAL A 69 -8.91 6.67 -12.00
CA VAL A 69 -9.17 8.12 -11.99
C VAL A 69 -7.86 8.91 -11.92
N TRP A 70 -6.94 8.51 -11.05
CA TRP A 70 -5.66 9.18 -10.86
C TRP A 70 -4.85 9.21 -12.16
N PHE A 71 -4.64 8.05 -12.78
CA PHE A 71 -3.88 7.97 -14.03
C PHE A 71 -4.59 8.66 -15.18
N ASN A 72 -5.93 8.55 -15.28
CA ASN A 72 -6.69 9.28 -16.29
C ASN A 72 -6.51 10.81 -16.13
N ASN A 73 -6.57 11.32 -14.90
CA ASN A 73 -6.37 12.74 -14.62
C ASN A 73 -4.93 13.18 -14.91
N GLN A 74 -3.93 12.37 -14.56
CA GLN A 74 -2.54 12.65 -14.92
C GLN A 74 -2.33 12.66 -16.44
N TRP A 75 -2.92 11.68 -17.15
CA TRP A 75 -2.86 11.61 -18.61
C TRP A 75 -3.53 12.82 -19.26
N LYS A 76 -4.71 13.23 -18.78
CA LYS A 76 -5.39 14.44 -19.25
C LYS A 76 -4.56 15.70 -19.01
N ARG A 77 -3.91 15.79 -17.84
CA ARG A 77 -3.04 16.93 -17.51
C ARG A 77 -1.85 17.03 -18.46
N ILE A 78 -1.25 15.90 -18.83
CA ILE A 78 -0.10 15.84 -19.76
C ILE A 78 -0.53 16.16 -21.20
N ASN A 79 -1.71 15.70 -21.62
CA ASN A 79 -2.20 15.84 -23.00
C ASN A 79 -3.13 17.03 -23.20
N LYS A 80 -3.15 17.98 -22.27
CA LYS A 80 -3.99 19.17 -22.33
C LYS A 80 -3.80 19.90 -23.67
N GLY A 81 -4.92 20.19 -24.35
CA GLY A 81 -4.94 20.85 -25.66
C GLY A 81 -4.84 19.90 -26.86
N LYS A 82 -4.59 18.61 -26.64
CA LYS A 82 -4.61 17.56 -27.68
C LYS A 82 -5.83 16.65 -27.59
N LEU A 83 -6.62 16.79 -26.54
CA LEU A 83 -7.80 15.97 -26.30
C LEU A 83 -9.00 16.54 -27.06
N TYR A 84 -9.88 15.66 -27.53
CA TYR A 84 -11.16 16.08 -28.13
C TYR A 84 -11.97 17.02 -27.24
N ILE A 85 -11.92 16.83 -25.93
CA ILE A 85 -12.60 17.70 -24.96
C ILE A 85 -12.01 19.12 -24.91
N ASP A 86 -10.75 19.29 -25.30
CA ASP A 86 -10.04 20.57 -25.34
C ASP A 86 -10.14 21.24 -26.72
N CYS A 87 -10.68 20.57 -27.74
CA CYS A 87 -10.92 21.13 -29.07
C CYS A 87 -12.38 21.61 -29.17
N PRO A 88 -12.68 22.90 -28.95
CA PRO A 88 -14.03 23.41 -29.13
C PRO A 88 -14.45 23.21 -30.59
N TYR A 89 -15.56 22.50 -30.80
CA TYR A 89 -16.18 22.39 -32.12
C TYR A 89 -16.62 23.79 -32.56
N LYS A 90 -15.93 24.36 -33.55
CA LYS A 90 -16.32 25.62 -34.17
C LYS A 90 -17.35 25.29 -35.24
N TYR A 91 -18.58 25.78 -35.08
CA TYR A 91 -19.55 25.70 -36.18
C TYR A 91 -18.96 26.42 -37.40
N PRO A 92 -19.08 25.84 -38.61
CA PRO A 92 -18.75 26.57 -39.82
C PRO A 92 -19.60 27.84 -39.88
N GLU A 93 -19.01 28.94 -40.34
CA GLU A 93 -19.73 30.19 -40.59
C GLU A 93 -20.79 29.91 -41.67
N GLU A 94 -22.04 30.31 -41.46
CA GLU A 94 -23.09 30.17 -42.48
C GLU A 94 -22.67 31.00 -43.70
N GLU A 95 -22.68 30.40 -44.89
CA GLU A 95 -22.41 31.12 -46.14
C GLU A 95 -23.59 32.07 -46.39
N ASP A 96 -23.35 33.38 -46.29
CA ASP A 96 -24.30 34.47 -46.64
C ASP A 96 -24.72 34.43 -48.12
#